data_AF-A0A3M6UG25-F1
#
_entry.id   AF-A0A3M6UG25-F1
#
_cell.length_a   1.000
_cell.length_b   1.000
_cell.length_c   1.000
_cell.angle_alpha   90.00
_cell.angle_beta   90.00
_cell.angle_gamma   90.00
#
_symmetry.space_group_name_H-M   'P 1'
#
loop_
_entity.id
_entity.type
_entity.pdbx_description
1 polymer ?
#
loop_
_entity_poly.entity_id
_entity_poly.type
_entity_poly.pdbx_seq_one_letter_code
_entity_poly.pdbx_strand_id
1 'polypeptide(L)'
;WKIGIVEDLISGRDGIVRAAKLRTGKGTLERAVQHLYPLELSCDRENVQAPLQLNPEAPTFRPRRDAAVAARYRIQDANIDAV
;
A
#
# COMPACT_ATOMS: atom_id res chain seq x y z
N TRP A 1 -19.64 8.35 -5.25
CA TRP A 1 -18.51 8.77 -6.09
C TRP A 1 -18.70 8.19 -7.47
N LYS A 2 -18.70 9.01 -8.53
CA LYS A 2 -18.79 8.46 -9.89
C LYS A 2 -17.41 7.91 -10.25
N ILE A 3 -17.29 6.60 -10.39
CA ILE A 3 -16.10 5.99 -10.99
C ILE A 3 -16.02 6.48 -12.44
N GLY A 4 -14.86 6.97 -12.82
CA GLY A 4 -14.54 7.40 -14.18
C GLY A 4 -13.31 6.64 -14.67
N ILE A 5 -13.30 6.30 -15.95
CA ILE A 5 -12.17 5.66 -16.62
C ILE A 5 -11.31 6.77 -17.22
N VAL A 6 -9.99 6.72 -17.02
CA VAL A 6 -9.06 7.63 -17.70
C VAL A 6 -9.05 7.28 -19.18
N GLU A 7 -9.44 8.24 -20.01
CA GLU A 7 -9.49 8.12 -21.47
C GLU A 7 -8.21 8.68 -22.10
N ASP A 8 -7.81 9.89 -21.70
CA ASP A 8 -6.58 10.55 -22.17
C ASP A 8 -5.84 11.22 -21.01
N LEU A 9 -4.52 11.36 -21.16
CA LEU A 9 -3.65 12.12 -20.27
C LEU A 9 -3.28 13.45 -20.92
N ILE A 10 -3.34 14.54 -20.14
CA ILE A 10 -2.99 15.88 -20.60
C ILE A 10 -1.66 16.26 -19.96
N SER A 11 -0.61 16.23 -20.78
CA SER A 11 0.75 16.62 -20.42
C SER A 11 1.01 18.10 -20.69
N GLY A 12 1.83 18.71 -19.85
CA GLY A 12 2.40 20.03 -20.10
C GLY A 12 3.51 19.99 -21.15
N ARG A 13 4.04 21.15 -21.50
CA ARG A 13 5.17 21.29 -22.43
C ARG A 13 6.43 20.54 -21.98
N ASP A 14 6.58 20.37 -20.68
CA ASP A 14 7.65 19.62 -20.02
C ASP A 14 7.42 18.10 -20.02
N GLY A 15 6.33 17.61 -20.61
CA GLY A 15 5.94 16.20 -20.63
C GLY A 15 5.26 15.72 -19.34
N ILE A 16 5.13 16.57 -18.32
CA ILE A 16 4.53 16.17 -17.04
C ILE A 16 3.01 16.20 -17.13
N VAL A 17 2.37 15.08 -16.80
CA VAL A 17 0.90 14.94 -16.77
C VAL A 17 0.33 15.72 -15.59
N ARG A 18 -0.57 16.67 -15.88
CA ARG A 18 -1.22 17.52 -14.86
C ARG A 18 -2.72 17.36 -14.81
N ALA A 19 -3.33 16.87 -15.89
CA ALA A 19 -4.74 16.58 -15.94
C ALA A 19 -5.01 15.27 -16.69
N ALA A 20 -6.20 14.73 -16.48
CA ALA A 20 -6.72 13.59 -17.21
C ALA A 20 -8.14 13.88 -17.69
N LYS A 21 -8.45 13.37 -18.88
CA LYS A 21 -9.80 13.30 -19.40
C LYS A 21 -10.42 11.99 -18.92
N LEU A 22 -11.52 12.10 -18.19
CA LEU A 22 -12.21 10.99 -17.57
C LEU A 22 -13.55 10.75 -18.26
N ARG A 23 -13.77 9.52 -18.72
CA ARG A 23 -15.07 9.05 -19.16
C ARG A 23 -15.88 8.57 -17.96
N THR A 24 -17.00 9.23 -17.70
CA THR A 24 -17.98 8.84 -16.69
C THR A 24 -19.25 8.33 -17.35
N GLY A 25 -20.14 7.68 -16.58
CA GLY A 25 -21.42 7.20 -17.10
C GLY A 25 -22.34 8.29 -17.68
N LYS A 26 -22.06 9.59 -17.44
CA LYS A 26 -22.84 10.72 -17.99
C LYS A 26 -22.07 11.52 -19.06
N GLY A 27 -20.94 11.01 -19.54
CA GLY A 27 -20.07 11.69 -20.50
C GLY A 27 -18.69 11.97 -19.94
N THR A 28 -17.97 12.88 -20.57
CA THR A 28 -16.54 13.09 -20.31
C THR A 28 -16.29 14.35 -19.47
N LEU A 29 -15.29 14.32 -18.62
CA LEU A 29 -14.87 15.45 -17.79
C LEU A 29 -13.35 15.51 -17.68
N GLU A 30 -12.79 16.71 -17.66
CA GLU A 30 -11.36 16.90 -17.42
C GLU A 30 -11.10 17.33 -15.98
N ARG A 31 -10.09 16.73 -15.35
CA ARG A 31 -9.69 17.05 -13.97
C ARG A 31 -8.18 17.04 -13.84
N ALA A 32 -7.68 17.97 -13.03
CA ALA A 32 -6.30 17.95 -12.57
C ALA A 32 -6.03 16.65 -11.79
N VAL A 33 -4.82 16.11 -11.92
CA VAL A 33 -4.40 14.85 -11.28
C VAL A 33 -4.61 14.89 -9.77
N GLN A 34 -4.36 16.03 -9.13
CA GLN A 34 -4.59 16.22 -7.69
C GLN A 34 -6.06 16.09 -7.24
N HIS A 35 -7.02 16.26 -8.17
CA HIS A 35 -8.45 16.11 -7.91
C HIS A 35 -8.94 14.69 -8.25
N LEU A 36 -8.07 13.83 -8.76
CA LEU A 36 -8.35 12.41 -8.93
C LEU A 36 -8.04 11.73 -7.60
N TYR A 37 -9.05 11.15 -6.99
CA TYR A 37 -8.82 10.23 -5.88
C TYR A 37 -8.24 8.94 -6.45
N PRO A 38 -7.16 8.39 -5.86
CA PRO A 38 -6.63 7.11 -6.27
C PRO A 38 -7.72 6.05 -6.08
N LEU A 39 -8.31 5.60 -7.18
CA LEU A 39 -9.06 4.37 -7.19
C LEU A 39 -8.03 3.31 -7.56
N GLU A 40 -7.45 2.67 -6.55
CA GLU A 40 -6.71 1.43 -6.75
C GLU A 40 -7.70 0.38 -7.25
N LEU A 41 -7.97 0.40 -8.55
CA LEU A 41 -8.52 -0.75 -9.23
C LEU A 41 -7.35 -1.73 -9.29
N SER A 42 -7.41 -2.77 -8.46
CA SER A 42 -6.60 -3.97 -8.65
C SER A 42 -6.85 -4.43 -10.07
N CYS A 43 -5.94 -4.09 -10.99
CA CYS A 43 -5.95 -4.67 -12.31
C CYS A 43 -5.75 -6.17 -12.08
N ASP A 44 -6.66 -7.00 -12.59
CA ASP A 44 -6.35 -8.39 -12.90
C ASP A 44 -5.33 -8.38 -14.03
N ARG A 45 -4.11 -7.90 -13.74
CA ARG A 45 -2.96 -8.20 -14.56
C ARG A 45 -2.78 -9.69 -14.37
N GLU A 46 -3.05 -10.44 -15.44
CA GLU A 46 -2.43 -11.73 -15.68
C GLU A 46 -1.01 -11.62 -15.12
N ASN A 47 -0.74 -12.35 -14.04
CA ASN A 47 0.48 -12.17 -13.27
C ASN A 47 1.66 -12.67 -14.13
N VAL A 48 2.19 -11.82 -14.99
CA VAL A 48 3.43 -12.10 -15.75
C VAL A 48 4.65 -11.88 -14.85
N GLN A 49 4.47 -11.41 -13.60
CA GLN A 49 5.46 -11.75 -12.59
C GLN A 49 5.36 -13.26 -12.36
N ALA A 50 6.42 -13.95 -12.79
CA ALA A 50 6.76 -15.29 -12.33
C ALA A 50 6.33 -15.46 -10.86
N PRO A 51 5.77 -16.62 -10.47
CA PRO A 51 5.31 -16.83 -9.10
C PRO A 51 6.38 -16.29 -8.17
N LEU A 52 6.03 -15.32 -7.31
CA LEU A 52 6.95 -14.85 -6.28
C LEU A 52 7.41 -16.11 -5.56
N GLN A 53 8.61 -16.59 -5.87
CA GLN A 53 9.22 -17.69 -5.15
C GLN A 53 9.54 -17.09 -3.79
N LEU A 54 8.59 -17.22 -2.88
CA LEU A 54 8.77 -16.86 -1.48
C LEU A 54 10.00 -17.64 -1.00
N ASN A 55 10.96 -16.93 -0.42
CA ASN A 55 12.15 -17.57 0.12
C ASN A 55 11.72 -18.54 1.26
N PRO A 56 11.89 -19.87 1.11
CA PRO A 56 11.52 -20.82 2.15
C PRO A 56 12.38 -20.66 3.42
N GLU A 57 13.57 -20.06 3.28
CA GLU A 57 14.49 -19.77 4.38
C GLU A 57 14.20 -18.42 5.08
N ALA A 58 13.11 -17.72 4.72
CA ALA A 58 12.78 -16.45 5.35
C ALA A 58 12.50 -16.64 6.85
N PRO A 59 13.20 -15.90 7.75
CA PRO A 59 12.95 -16.01 9.17
C PRO A 59 11.53 -15.52 9.48
N THR A 60 10.85 -16.19 10.41
CA THR A 60 9.53 -15.77 10.87
C THR A 60 9.60 -14.32 11.36
N PHE A 61 8.76 -13.45 10.80
CA PHE A 61 8.66 -12.07 11.27
C PHE A 61 8.22 -12.07 12.73
N ARG A 62 9.14 -11.69 13.63
CA ARG A 62 8.86 -11.49 15.05
C ARG A 62 9.03 -10.01 15.36
N PRO A 63 7.92 -9.24 15.45
CA PRO A 63 7.97 -7.88 15.98
C PRO A 63 8.73 -7.87 17.31
N ARG A 64 9.62 -6.89 17.51
CA ARG A 64 10.36 -6.73 18.78
C ARG A 64 9.36 -6.54 19.91
N ARG A 65 9.23 -7.55 20.78
CA ARG A 65 8.35 -7.51 21.96
C ARG A 65 9.13 -7.01 23.17
N ASP A 66 9.66 -5.79 23.10
CA ASP A 66 10.47 -5.22 24.19
C ASP A 66 9.70 -5.21 25.52
N ALA A 67 8.39 -4.97 25.47
CA ALA A 67 7.52 -5.05 26.65
C ALA A 67 7.41 -6.47 27.24
N ALA A 68 7.31 -7.51 26.40
CA ALA A 68 7.22 -8.90 26.88
C ALA A 68 8.56 -9.41 27.41
N VAL A 69 9.68 -8.96 26.83
CA VAL A 69 11.04 -9.24 27.33
C VAL A 69 11.24 -8.56 28.69
N ALA A 70 10.90 -7.28 28.81
CA ALA A 70 10.97 -6.55 30.08
C ALA A 70 10.06 -7.17 31.17
N ALA A 71 8.86 -7.63 30.80
CA ALA A 71 7.97 -8.33 31.74
C ALA A 71 8.58 -9.63 32.28
N ARG A 72 9.26 -10.42 31.42
CA ARG A 72 9.93 -11.67 31.85
C ARG A 72 11.07 -11.41 32.82
N TYR A 73 11.90 -10.39 32.58
CA TYR A 73 12.97 -10.01 33.52
C TYR A 73 12.41 -9.63 34.89
N ARG A 74 11.31 -8.84 34.94
CA ARG A 74 10.66 -8.45 36.21
C ARG A 74 10.11 -9.64 36.99
N ILE A 75 9.54 -10.64 36.29
CA ILE A 75 9.03 -11.86 36.93
C ILE A 75 10.19 -12.68 37.52
N GLN A 76 11.34 -12.76 36.83
CA GLN A 76 12.51 -13.48 37.33
C GLN A 76 13.13 -12.78 38.54
N ASP A 77 13.27 -11.45 38.49
CA ASP A 77 13.81 -10.62 39.57
C ASP A 77 12.96 -10.75 40.86
N ALA A 78 11.64 -10.61 40.73
CA ALA A 78 10.71 -10.77 41.85
C ALA A 78 10.71 -12.18 42.47
N ASN A 79 11.17 -13.19 41.73
CA ASN A 79 11.26 -14.57 42.22
C ASN A 79 12.64 -14.88 42.84
N ILE A 80 13.65 -14.05 42.59
CA ILE A 80 14.99 -14.11 43.20
C ILE A 80 14.98 -13.38 44.55
N ASP A 81 14.24 -12.27 44.67
CA ASP A 81 14.12 -11.50 45.93
C ASP A 81 13.20 -12.14 47.00
N ALA A 82 12.59 -13.29 46.68
CA ALA A 82 11.65 -14.01 47.55
C ALA A 82 12.27 -15.22 48.28
N VAL A 83 13.60 -15.38 48.24
CA VAL A 83 14.39 -16.43 48.94
C VAL A 83 15.36 -15.77 49.90
#